data_AF-A0A521IFI8-F1
#
_entry.id   AF-A0A521IFI8-F1
#
_cell.length_a   1.000
_cell.length_b   1.000
_cell.length_c   1.000
_cell.angle_alpha   90.00
_cell.angle_beta   90.00
_cell.angle_gamma   90.00
#
_symmetry.space_group_name_H-M   'P 1'
#
loop_
_entity.id
_entity.type
_entity.pdbx_description
1 polymer ?
#
loop_
_entity_poly.entity_id
_entity_poly.type
_entity_poly.pdbx_seq_one_letter_code
_entity_poly.pdbx_strand_id
1 'polypeptide(L)'
;DFVLAKRPVSQYEWALFVQENPQWTKSAMNSSSYLAGLSLSPQFSTNRPIYNVSYHAARAFVQWLGEKSGKEVFLPTEAMWSQAAYSQEHTEYDTSLALSERSVPLLGLLGGVWEMTDSHYIPNGRNAGYDRLQELAETYGLGKQVIVKGGSMISKDVTIDSVGVIEPDSVHDYIGFRIGWFE
;
A
#
# COMPACT_ATOMS: atom_id res chain seq x y z
N ASP A 1 14.41 -9.09 -11.52
CA ASP A 1 13.25 -9.56 -10.73
C ASP A 1 12.87 -8.53 -9.69
N PHE A 2 11.65 -8.59 -9.15
CA PHE A 2 11.21 -7.68 -8.08
C PHE A 2 10.99 -8.41 -6.76
N VAL A 3 11.12 -7.68 -5.66
CA VAL A 3 10.82 -8.15 -4.31
C VAL A 3 9.82 -7.21 -3.65
N LEU A 4 8.86 -7.77 -2.90
CA LEU A 4 7.98 -6.98 -2.04
C LEU A 4 8.49 -7.00 -0.60
N ALA A 5 8.29 -5.90 0.12
CA ALA A 5 8.56 -5.84 1.54
C ALA A 5 7.79 -6.94 2.29
N LYS A 6 8.42 -7.55 3.30
CA LYS A 6 7.81 -8.63 4.12
C LYS A 6 6.46 -8.23 4.74
N ARG A 7 6.28 -6.96 5.10
CA ARG A 7 5.04 -6.42 5.70
C ARG A 7 4.67 -5.09 5.04
N PRO A 8 3.42 -4.61 5.23
CA PRO A 8 3.07 -3.23 4.89
C PRO A 8 4.00 -2.23 5.58
N VAL A 9 4.09 -1.02 5.02
CA VAL A 9 4.82 0.09 5.64
C VAL A 9 4.28 0.33 7.03
N SER A 10 5.17 0.43 8.01
CA SER A 10 4.77 0.59 9.40
C SER A 10 4.60 2.06 9.79
N GLN A 11 3.90 2.27 10.89
CA GLN A 11 3.81 3.59 11.53
C GLN A 11 5.18 4.14 11.96
N TYR A 12 6.15 3.27 12.27
CA TYR A 12 7.50 3.69 12.59
C TYR A 12 8.25 4.21 11.35
N GLU A 13 8.19 3.45 10.24
CA GLU A 13 8.78 3.87 8.96
C GLU A 13 8.16 5.19 8.48
N TRP A 14 6.84 5.33 8.62
CA TRP A 14 6.14 6.57 8.33
C TRP A 14 6.57 7.73 9.23
N ALA A 15 6.85 7.47 10.52
CA ALA A 15 7.34 8.50 11.44
C ALA A 15 8.71 9.04 11.01
N LEU A 16 9.60 8.19 10.51
CA LEU A 16 10.90 8.59 9.94
C LEU A 16 10.71 9.44 8.68
N PHE A 17 9.79 9.03 7.79
CA PHE A 17 9.45 9.80 6.60
C PHE A 17 8.97 11.22 6.95
N VAL A 18 8.01 11.35 7.87
CA VAL A 18 7.43 12.64 8.25
C VAL A 18 8.44 13.53 8.98
N GLN A 19 9.41 12.96 9.70
CA GLN A 19 10.49 13.73 10.35
C GLN A 19 11.32 14.52 9.34
N GLU A 20 11.53 13.97 8.14
CA GLU A 20 12.27 14.63 7.06
C GLU A 20 11.37 15.35 6.06
N ASN A 21 10.07 15.04 6.07
CA ASN A 21 9.08 15.57 5.15
C ASN A 21 7.87 16.16 5.92
N PRO A 22 8.06 17.29 6.64
CA PRO A 22 7.05 17.83 7.54
C PRO A 22 5.75 18.29 6.85
N GLN A 23 5.75 18.44 5.52
CA GLN A 23 4.55 18.68 4.72
C GLN A 23 3.55 17.52 4.76
N TRP A 24 4.00 16.31 5.11
CA TRP A 24 3.15 15.13 5.31
C TRP A 24 2.79 14.92 6.80
N THR A 25 2.95 15.94 7.65
CA THR A 25 2.42 15.90 9.03
C THR A 25 0.91 16.07 9.05
N LYS A 26 0.28 15.59 10.13
CA LYS A 26 -1.16 15.81 10.37
C LYS A 26 -1.55 17.28 10.40
N SER A 27 -0.69 18.16 10.93
CA SER A 27 -0.95 19.61 10.98
C SER A 27 -0.77 20.31 9.64
N ALA A 28 0.12 19.79 8.77
CA ALA A 28 0.31 20.34 7.43
C ALA A 28 -0.81 19.90 6.48
N MET A 29 -1.37 18.70 6.70
CA MET A 29 -2.52 18.21 5.96
C MET A 29 -3.80 18.84 6.49
N ASN A 30 -4.47 19.63 5.65
CA ASN A 30 -5.76 20.27 5.94
C ASN A 30 -6.93 19.26 5.92
N SER A 31 -6.75 18.09 6.53
CA SER A 31 -7.74 17.01 6.58
C SER A 31 -7.76 16.41 7.99
N SER A 32 -8.92 16.43 8.64
CA SER A 32 -9.11 15.85 9.97
C SER A 32 -8.92 14.32 9.98
N SER A 33 -9.12 13.67 8.84
CA SER A 33 -9.03 12.23 8.66
C SER A 33 -7.59 11.75 8.43
N TYR A 34 -6.70 12.61 7.92
CA TYR A 34 -5.31 12.24 7.67
C TYR A 34 -4.57 11.93 8.98
N LEU A 35 -3.96 10.74 9.05
CA LEU A 35 -3.35 10.17 10.27
C LEU A 35 -4.30 10.19 11.48
N ALA A 36 -5.62 10.11 11.27
CA ALA A 36 -6.58 10.05 12.36
C ALA A 36 -6.36 8.78 13.20
N GLY A 37 -6.39 8.94 14.52
CA GLY A 37 -6.18 7.86 15.48
C GLY A 37 -4.73 7.36 15.63
N LEU A 38 -3.76 7.99 14.94
CA LEU A 38 -2.36 7.56 14.98
C LEU A 38 -1.48 8.50 15.80
N SER A 39 -0.66 7.91 16.67
CA SER A 39 0.39 8.59 17.43
C SER A 39 1.75 8.10 16.93
N LEU A 40 2.27 8.77 15.90
CA LEU A 40 3.54 8.42 15.29
C LEU A 40 4.72 8.84 16.18
N SER A 41 5.72 7.97 16.30
CA SER A 41 6.95 8.29 17.03
C SER A 41 8.16 7.65 16.36
N PRO A 42 9.21 8.42 16.03
CA PRO A 42 10.48 7.86 15.57
C PRO A 42 11.32 7.30 16.73
N GLN A 43 10.88 7.43 17.98
CA GLN A 43 11.59 6.92 19.16
C GLN A 43 11.24 5.47 19.50
N PHE A 44 10.06 5.00 19.07
CA PHE A 44 9.57 3.65 19.37
C PHE A 44 9.25 2.90 18.07
N SER A 45 9.97 1.80 17.83
CA SER A 45 9.72 0.94 16.69
C SER A 45 8.41 0.18 16.84
N THR A 46 7.61 0.14 15.77
CA THR A 46 6.40 -0.67 15.67
C THR A 46 6.27 -1.21 14.25
N ASN A 47 5.77 -2.43 14.12
CA ASN A 47 5.46 -3.07 12.84
C ASN A 47 3.99 -2.91 12.45
N ARG A 48 3.19 -2.17 13.24
CA ARG A 48 1.79 -1.90 12.90
C ARG A 48 1.72 -1.14 11.58
N PRO A 49 0.89 -1.58 10.61
CA PRO A 49 0.73 -0.91 9.34
C PRO A 49 0.33 0.56 9.50
N ILE A 50 0.84 1.40 8.63
CA ILE A 50 0.32 2.75 8.42
C ILE A 50 -1.04 2.66 7.71
N TYR A 51 -1.96 3.56 8.07
CA TYR A 51 -3.25 3.77 7.42
C TYR A 51 -3.67 5.22 7.61
N ASN A 52 -4.84 5.62 7.08
CA ASN A 52 -5.27 7.03 7.05
C ASN A 52 -4.27 7.95 6.33
N VAL A 53 -3.67 7.45 5.24
CA VAL A 53 -2.79 8.18 4.34
C VAL A 53 -3.35 8.09 2.91
N SER A 54 -3.11 9.11 2.10
CA SER A 54 -3.55 9.12 0.70
C SER A 54 -2.58 8.36 -0.20
N TYR A 55 -3.02 8.01 -1.40
CA TYR A 55 -2.15 7.43 -2.42
C TYR A 55 -1.01 8.38 -2.77
N HIS A 56 -1.27 9.69 -2.83
CA HIS A 56 -0.22 10.70 -3.07
C HIS A 56 0.84 10.71 -1.96
N ALA A 57 0.44 10.54 -0.70
CA ALA A 57 1.37 10.42 0.40
C ALA A 57 2.22 9.14 0.29
N ALA A 58 1.61 8.01 -0.07
CA ALA A 58 2.31 6.76 -0.30
C ALA A 58 3.33 6.86 -1.46
N ARG A 59 2.98 7.57 -2.55
CA ARG A 59 3.90 7.88 -3.65
C ARG A 59 5.08 8.75 -3.20
N ALA A 60 4.84 9.76 -2.37
CA ALA A 60 5.91 10.58 -1.81
C ALA A 60 6.84 9.77 -0.87
N PHE A 61 6.27 8.83 -0.10
CA PHE A 61 7.05 7.92 0.74
C PHE A 61 7.99 7.05 -0.09
N VAL A 62 7.50 6.40 -1.16
CA VAL A 62 8.36 5.54 -1.99
C VAL A 62 9.45 6.33 -2.71
N GLN A 63 9.14 7.55 -3.15
CA GLN A 63 10.15 8.45 -3.73
C GLN A 63 11.26 8.78 -2.71
N TRP A 64 10.88 9.24 -1.52
CA TRP A 64 11.82 9.57 -0.45
C TRP A 64 12.68 8.36 -0.07
N LEU A 65 12.08 7.17 0.06
CA LEU A 65 12.82 5.97 0.41
C LEU A 65 13.76 5.51 -0.71
N GLY A 66 13.37 5.69 -1.97
CA GLY A 66 14.22 5.44 -3.13
C GLY A 66 15.45 6.35 -3.13
N GLU A 67 15.24 7.66 -2.95
CA GLU A 67 16.33 8.65 -2.83
C GLU A 67 17.28 8.33 -1.66
N LYS A 68 16.72 7.93 -0.51
CA LYS A 68 17.49 7.55 0.69
C LYS A 68 18.33 6.30 0.51
N SER A 69 17.77 5.28 -0.14
CA SER A 69 18.38 3.96 -0.23
C SER A 69 19.24 3.76 -1.48
N GLY A 70 19.12 4.64 -2.47
CA GLY A 70 19.73 4.47 -3.78
C GLY A 70 19.11 3.33 -4.61
N LYS A 71 17.93 2.84 -4.20
CA LYS A 71 17.18 1.79 -4.89
C LYS A 71 15.97 2.37 -5.61
N GLU A 72 15.54 1.69 -6.66
CA GLU A 72 14.25 1.96 -7.29
C GLU A 72 13.13 1.34 -6.44
N VAL A 73 12.60 2.13 -5.50
CA VAL A 73 11.50 1.75 -4.60
C VAL A 73 10.18 2.22 -5.20
N PHE A 74 9.17 1.35 -5.20
CA PHE A 74 7.88 1.61 -5.84
C PHE A 74 6.69 1.07 -5.03
N LEU A 75 5.49 1.54 -5.36
CA LEU A 75 4.24 0.86 -5.03
C LEU A 75 4.04 -0.28 -6.03
N PRO A 76 3.76 -1.52 -5.60
CA PRO A 76 3.57 -2.63 -6.53
C PRO A 76 2.37 -2.36 -7.42
N THR A 77 2.44 -2.78 -8.68
CA THR A 77 1.23 -2.88 -9.52
C THR A 77 0.31 -3.96 -8.96
N GLU A 78 -0.96 -3.95 -9.36
CA GLU A 78 -1.89 -5.03 -9.03
C GLU A 78 -1.33 -6.40 -9.45
N ALA A 79 -0.72 -6.47 -10.63
CA ALA A 79 -0.12 -7.70 -11.16
C ALA A 79 1.06 -8.17 -10.30
N MET A 80 1.97 -7.26 -9.89
CA MET A 80 3.08 -7.58 -8.99
C MET A 80 2.58 -8.09 -7.64
N TRP A 81 1.56 -7.44 -7.08
CA TRP A 81 0.95 -7.85 -5.82
C TRP A 81 0.34 -9.25 -5.91
N SER A 82 -0.48 -9.49 -6.94
CA SER A 82 -1.11 -10.79 -7.18
C SER A 82 -0.09 -11.89 -7.45
N GLN A 83 0.94 -11.63 -8.26
CA GLN A 83 2.03 -12.58 -8.52
C GLN A 83 2.73 -12.97 -7.21
N ALA A 84 3.06 -11.99 -6.35
CA ALA A 84 3.68 -12.26 -5.07
C ALA A 84 2.75 -13.06 -4.14
N ALA A 85 1.45 -12.76 -4.13
CA ALA A 85 0.47 -13.48 -3.32
C ALA A 85 0.28 -14.94 -3.77
N TYR A 86 0.21 -15.20 -5.08
CA TYR A 86 0.10 -16.57 -5.61
C TYR A 86 1.39 -17.38 -5.47
N SER A 87 2.55 -16.72 -5.32
CA SER A 87 3.82 -17.40 -5.06
C SER A 87 3.97 -17.90 -3.62
N GLN A 88 3.08 -17.48 -2.71
CA GLN A 88 3.07 -18.01 -1.34
C GLN A 88 2.51 -19.44 -1.34
N GLU A 89 3.19 -20.36 -0.66
CA GLU A 89 2.68 -21.72 -0.44
C GLU A 89 1.36 -21.70 0.35
N HIS A 90 1.30 -20.83 1.36
CA HIS A 90 0.13 -20.60 2.20
C HIS A 90 -0.03 -19.11 2.49
N THR A 91 -1.24 -18.59 2.25
CA THR A 91 -1.61 -17.22 2.62
C THR A 91 -2.72 -17.31 3.66
N GLU A 92 -2.42 -16.92 4.89
CA GLU A 92 -3.40 -16.86 5.97
C GLU A 92 -4.11 -15.51 6.00
N TYR A 93 -5.30 -15.48 6.61
CA TYR A 93 -6.07 -14.26 6.83
C TYR A 93 -5.73 -13.64 8.19
N ASP A 94 -5.12 -12.45 8.17
CA ASP A 94 -4.73 -11.71 9.38
C ASP A 94 -5.87 -10.84 9.92
N THR A 95 -6.45 -11.22 11.06
CA THR A 95 -7.52 -10.46 11.74
C THR A 95 -6.97 -9.40 12.72
N SER A 96 -5.73 -8.94 12.54
CA SER A 96 -5.04 -8.02 13.46
C SER A 96 -4.09 -7.09 12.73
N LEU A 97 -3.91 -5.86 13.26
CA LEU A 97 -2.84 -4.95 12.83
C LEU A 97 -1.48 -5.24 13.48
N ALA A 98 -1.45 -6.10 14.51
CA ALA A 98 -0.21 -6.61 15.08
C ALA A 98 0.15 -7.91 14.35
N LEU A 99 0.67 -7.78 13.13
CA LEU A 99 1.06 -8.92 12.29
C LEU A 99 2.16 -9.72 13.03
N SER A 100 1.87 -10.98 13.33
CA SER A 100 2.82 -11.86 14.02
C SER A 100 3.97 -12.20 13.08
N GLU A 101 5.21 -12.08 13.55
CA GLU A 101 6.39 -12.49 12.77
C GLU A 101 6.49 -14.02 12.69
N ARG A 102 5.64 -14.61 11.85
CA ARG A 102 5.71 -16.01 11.48
C ARG A 102 6.84 -16.21 10.46
N SER A 103 7.25 -17.46 10.28
CA SER A 103 8.23 -17.89 9.28
C SER A 103 7.64 -17.91 7.85
N VAL A 104 6.76 -16.95 7.52
CA VAL A 104 6.22 -16.77 6.17
C VAL A 104 6.92 -15.59 5.48
N PRO A 105 7.16 -15.67 4.16
CA PRO A 105 7.86 -14.63 3.42
C PRO A 105 7.13 -13.28 3.40
N LEU A 106 5.79 -13.29 3.24
CA LEU A 106 4.95 -12.10 3.18
C LEU A 106 3.82 -12.17 4.22
N LEU A 107 3.76 -11.18 5.11
CA LEU A 107 2.77 -11.05 6.18
C LEU A 107 1.66 -10.08 5.78
N GLY A 108 0.40 -10.37 6.13
CA GLY A 108 -0.71 -9.45 5.92
C GLY A 108 -1.11 -9.25 4.46
N LEU A 109 -0.85 -10.22 3.58
CA LEU A 109 -1.38 -10.18 2.21
C LEU A 109 -2.90 -10.37 2.18
N LEU A 110 -3.47 -11.19 3.07
CA LEU A 110 -4.90 -11.25 3.28
C LEU A 110 -5.22 -10.77 4.70
N GLY A 111 -6.10 -9.79 4.83
CA GLY A 111 -6.37 -9.15 6.12
C GLY A 111 -5.35 -8.07 6.50
N GLY A 112 -5.28 -7.70 7.78
CA GLY A 112 -4.47 -6.56 8.22
C GLY A 112 -5.03 -5.23 7.71
N VAL A 113 -4.45 -4.72 6.63
CA VAL A 113 -4.92 -3.51 5.92
C VAL A 113 -5.05 -3.81 4.43
N TRP A 114 -6.02 -3.17 3.78
CA TRP A 114 -6.03 -3.09 2.33
C TRP A 114 -4.74 -2.41 1.85
N GLU A 115 -4.13 -2.91 0.79
CA GLU A 115 -2.87 -2.39 0.27
C GLU A 115 -3.07 -1.66 -1.05
N MET A 116 -2.74 -0.37 -1.09
CA MET A 116 -2.72 0.41 -2.32
C MET A 116 -1.69 -0.14 -3.31
N THR A 117 -2.10 -0.19 -4.58
CA THR A 117 -1.25 -0.55 -5.72
C THR A 117 -1.04 0.67 -6.62
N ASP A 118 -0.06 0.58 -7.52
CA ASP A 118 0.18 1.61 -8.53
C ASP A 118 -0.70 1.45 -9.78
N SER A 119 -1.59 0.46 -9.82
CA SER A 119 -2.46 0.24 -10.98
C SER A 119 -3.69 1.15 -10.96
N HIS A 120 -4.03 1.68 -12.14
CA HIS A 120 -5.27 2.41 -12.34
C HIS A 120 -6.44 1.44 -12.46
N TYR A 121 -7.54 1.68 -11.75
CA TYR A 121 -8.76 0.92 -11.96
C TYR A 121 -9.39 1.28 -13.30
N ILE A 122 -9.50 0.28 -14.19
CA ILE A 122 -10.19 0.41 -15.47
C ILE A 122 -11.31 -0.62 -15.50
N PRO A 123 -12.58 -0.20 -15.67
CA PRO A 123 -13.71 -1.11 -15.78
C PRO A 123 -13.46 -2.19 -16.85
N ASN A 124 -13.66 -3.46 -16.49
CA ASN A 124 -13.39 -4.63 -17.34
C ASN A 124 -11.93 -4.77 -17.84
N GLY A 125 -10.98 -4.01 -17.29
CA GLY A 125 -9.60 -3.99 -17.79
C GLY A 125 -8.92 -5.36 -17.78
N ARG A 126 -9.16 -6.16 -16.74
CA ARG A 126 -8.64 -7.54 -16.63
C ARG A 126 -9.08 -8.47 -17.77
N ASN A 127 -10.21 -8.17 -18.42
CA ASN A 127 -10.77 -8.96 -19.53
C ASN A 127 -10.39 -8.39 -20.90
N ALA A 128 -9.73 -7.22 -20.97
CA ALA A 128 -9.63 -6.41 -22.19
C ALA A 128 -8.23 -5.85 -22.45
N GLY A 129 -7.18 -6.68 -22.38
CA GLY A 129 -5.81 -6.26 -22.67
C GLY A 129 -5.29 -5.27 -21.62
N TYR A 130 -5.22 -5.74 -20.38
CA TYR A 130 -5.05 -4.91 -19.18
C TYR A 130 -3.86 -3.95 -19.25
N ASP A 131 -2.68 -4.44 -19.65
CA ASP A 131 -1.47 -3.62 -19.73
C ASP A 131 -1.61 -2.46 -20.72
N ARG A 132 -2.21 -2.73 -21.88
CA ARG A 132 -2.48 -1.70 -22.89
C ARG A 132 -3.46 -0.65 -22.37
N LEU A 133 -4.47 -1.06 -21.60
CA LEU A 133 -5.43 -0.13 -21.03
C LEU A 133 -4.79 0.76 -19.96
N GLN A 134 -3.87 0.22 -19.14
CA GLN A 134 -3.09 1.02 -18.19
C GLN A 134 -2.27 2.10 -18.92
N GLU A 135 -1.52 1.70 -19.96
CA GLU A 135 -0.72 2.63 -20.78
C GLU A 135 -1.58 3.74 -21.41
N LEU A 136 -2.76 3.39 -21.94
CA LEU A 136 -3.68 4.35 -22.52
C LEU A 136 -4.24 5.31 -21.46
N ALA A 137 -4.60 4.80 -20.28
CA ALA A 137 -5.12 5.64 -19.21
C ALA A 137 -4.10 6.70 -18.77
N GLU A 138 -2.84 6.32 -18.66
CA GLU A 138 -1.74 7.25 -18.39
C GLU A 138 -1.55 8.25 -19.55
N THR A 139 -1.50 7.75 -20.79
CA THR A 139 -1.31 8.56 -22.00
C THR A 139 -2.37 9.65 -22.17
N TYR A 140 -3.63 9.31 -21.88
CA TYR A 140 -4.76 10.24 -22.00
C TYR A 140 -5.05 11.00 -20.69
N GLY A 141 -4.26 10.81 -19.65
CA GLY A 141 -4.41 11.50 -18.37
C GLY A 141 -5.77 11.26 -17.71
N LEU A 142 -6.28 10.02 -17.78
CA LEU A 142 -7.52 9.67 -17.08
C LEU A 142 -7.33 9.83 -15.57
N GLY A 143 -8.38 10.31 -14.89
CA GLY A 143 -8.34 10.48 -13.43
C GLY A 143 -8.06 9.15 -12.73
N LYS A 144 -6.95 9.07 -11.99
CA LYS A 144 -6.49 7.80 -11.40
C LYS A 144 -7.37 7.36 -10.24
N GLN A 145 -8.22 6.36 -10.47
CA GLN A 145 -8.76 5.54 -9.39
C GLN A 145 -7.76 4.45 -9.02
N VAL A 146 -7.54 4.21 -7.73
CA VAL A 146 -6.47 3.35 -7.20
C VAL A 146 -7.04 2.00 -6.82
N ILE A 147 -6.43 0.93 -7.32
CA ILE A 147 -6.74 -0.44 -6.90
C ILE A 147 -6.11 -0.71 -5.53
N VAL A 148 -6.90 -1.24 -4.61
CA VAL A 148 -6.44 -1.79 -3.33
C VAL A 148 -6.69 -3.30 -3.26
N LYS A 149 -5.78 -4.01 -2.60
CA LYS A 149 -5.75 -5.49 -2.54
C LYS A 149 -5.71 -6.02 -1.10
N GLY A 150 -6.05 -7.29 -0.93
CA GLY A 150 -5.79 -8.05 0.30
C GLY A 150 -6.86 -8.01 1.39
N GLY A 151 -7.75 -7.03 1.42
CA GLY A 151 -8.69 -6.93 2.54
C GLY A 151 -8.06 -6.31 3.78
N SER A 152 -8.89 -5.99 4.76
CA SER A 152 -8.45 -5.54 6.08
C SER A 152 -8.81 -6.53 7.18
N MET A 153 -8.33 -6.33 8.40
CA MET A 153 -8.65 -7.18 9.55
C MET A 153 -10.14 -7.37 9.85
N ILE A 154 -11.00 -6.48 9.33
CA ILE A 154 -12.47 -6.53 9.50
C ILE A 154 -13.21 -7.00 8.24
N SER A 155 -12.50 -7.19 7.13
CA SER A 155 -13.12 -7.65 5.89
C SER A 155 -13.57 -9.12 6.01
N LYS A 156 -14.57 -9.51 5.22
CA LYS A 156 -15.12 -10.87 5.19
C LYS A 156 -15.07 -11.37 3.76
N ASP A 157 -14.82 -12.67 3.59
CA ASP A 157 -14.86 -13.35 2.29
C ASP A 157 -13.92 -12.75 1.23
N VAL A 158 -12.81 -12.14 1.66
CA VAL A 158 -11.79 -11.58 0.77
C VAL A 158 -10.81 -12.67 0.34
N THR A 159 -10.46 -12.66 -0.95
CA THR A 159 -9.48 -13.55 -1.57
C THR A 159 -8.37 -12.73 -2.24
N ILE A 160 -7.33 -13.42 -2.73
CA ILE A 160 -6.23 -12.81 -3.50
C ILE A 160 -6.78 -12.04 -4.72
N ASP A 161 -7.91 -12.47 -5.27
CA ASP A 161 -8.55 -11.88 -6.45
C ASP A 161 -9.38 -10.64 -6.16
N SER A 162 -9.82 -10.45 -4.91
CA SER A 162 -10.65 -9.32 -4.49
C SER A 162 -9.98 -7.98 -4.79
N VAL A 163 -10.78 -7.01 -5.22
CA VAL A 163 -10.36 -5.66 -5.58
C VAL A 163 -11.24 -4.67 -4.86
N GLY A 164 -10.62 -3.76 -4.12
CA GLY A 164 -11.25 -2.49 -3.76
C GLY A 164 -10.77 -1.39 -4.70
N VAL A 165 -11.54 -0.31 -4.79
CA VAL A 165 -11.20 0.88 -5.56
C VAL A 165 -11.40 2.10 -4.67
N ILE A 166 -10.41 2.99 -4.65
CA ILE A 166 -10.47 4.25 -3.91
C ILE A 166 -10.07 5.43 -4.78
N GLU A 167 -10.51 6.62 -4.41
CA GLU A 167 -10.01 7.87 -4.97
C GLU A 167 -8.61 8.19 -4.42
N PRO A 168 -7.70 8.76 -5.21
CA PRO A 168 -6.29 8.89 -4.85
C PRO A 168 -6.07 9.91 -3.71
N ASP A 169 -6.95 10.91 -3.60
CA ASP A 169 -6.95 11.92 -2.54
C ASP A 169 -7.62 11.43 -1.25
N SER A 170 -8.35 10.31 -1.31
CA SER A 170 -9.08 9.80 -0.15
C SER A 170 -8.15 9.13 0.86
N VAL A 171 -8.55 9.16 2.13
CA VAL A 171 -7.86 8.49 3.25
C VAL A 171 -8.86 7.63 3.97
N HIS A 172 -8.45 6.43 4.38
CA HIS A 172 -9.37 5.45 4.93
C HIS A 172 -8.76 4.71 6.11
N ASP A 173 -9.62 4.35 7.05
CA ASP A 173 -9.27 3.39 8.09
C ASP A 173 -8.93 2.05 7.44
N TYR A 174 -7.85 1.42 7.92
CA TYR A 174 -7.40 0.11 7.46
C TYR A 174 -7.07 0.00 5.97
N ILE A 175 -6.73 1.12 5.31
CA ILE A 175 -6.06 1.13 4.00
C ILE A 175 -4.66 1.70 4.18
N GLY A 176 -3.67 0.86 3.91
CA GLY A 176 -2.25 1.18 3.92
C GLY A 176 -1.61 0.82 2.59
N PHE A 177 -0.33 0.50 2.62
CA PHE A 177 0.39 0.05 1.43
C PHE A 177 1.65 -0.72 1.80
N ARG A 178 2.15 -1.46 0.82
CA ARG A 178 3.43 -2.16 0.84
C ARG A 178 4.29 -1.61 -0.28
N ILE A 179 5.60 -1.68 -0.12
CA ILE A 179 6.57 -1.28 -1.13
C ILE A 179 7.19 -2.50 -1.81
N GLY A 180 7.68 -2.30 -3.02
CA GLY A 180 8.58 -3.21 -3.70
C GLY A 180 9.83 -2.50 -4.19
N TRP A 181 10.82 -3.27 -4.61
CA TRP A 181 12.03 -2.79 -5.28
C TRP A 181 12.56 -3.86 -6.25
N PHE A 182 13.38 -3.44 -7.21
CA PHE A 182 14.12 -4.36 -8.08
C PHE A 182 15.43 -4.80 -7.41
N GLU A 183 15.78 -6.07 -7.60
CA GLU A 183 17.11 -6.62 -7.24
C GLU A 183 18.12 -6.48 -8.38
#